data_AF-A0A1M7EF19-F1
#
_entry.id   AF-A0A1M7EF19-F1
#
_cell.length_a   1.000
_cell.length_b   1.000
_cell.length_c   1.000
_cell.angle_alpha   90.00
_cell.angle_beta   90.00
_cell.angle_gamma   90.00
#
_symmetry.space_group_name_H-M   'P 1'
#
loop_
_entity.id
_entity.type
_entity.pdbx_description
1 polymer ?
#
loop_
_entity_poly.entity_id
_entity_poly.type
_entity_poly.pdbx_seq_one_letter_code
_entity_poly.pdbx_strand_id
1 'polypeptide(L)'
;MDQLRMIEYQPRHWRVVYPAVVLEHEALFQQGKALHITAPQEAERIYRRIMAACGELHLDAVSHLGMLLNNRTPGLGLTYLMQARLLFPKAFEEGRDVLLYESTGNGFVLTAYYAMGVELQKAKRWAEALALFESVFGNFTSA
;
A
#
# COMPACT_ATOMS: atom_id res chain seq x y z
N MET A 1 -15.86 1.64 -16.85
CA MET A 1 -14.81 2.39 -16.14
C MET A 1 -14.00 1.37 -15.36
N ASP A 2 -12.70 1.29 -15.64
CA ASP A 2 -11.79 0.43 -14.91
C ASP A 2 -11.59 0.98 -13.51
N GLN A 3 -12.26 0.37 -12.53
CA GLN A 3 -12.23 0.80 -11.15
C GLN A 3 -11.58 -0.28 -10.28
N LEU A 4 -10.72 0.20 -9.39
CA LEU A 4 -10.12 -0.60 -8.34
C LEU A 4 -11.19 -1.04 -7.34
N ARG A 5 -11.22 -2.33 -7.01
CA ARG A 5 -12.26 -2.88 -6.14
C ARG A 5 -11.66 -3.78 -5.09
N MET A 6 -12.13 -3.65 -3.86
CA MET A 6 -11.86 -4.60 -2.81
C MET A 6 -13.05 -5.54 -2.69
N ILE A 7 -12.79 -6.84 -2.76
CA ILE A 7 -13.82 -7.88 -2.72
C ILE A 7 -13.55 -8.85 -1.56
N GLU A 8 -14.61 -9.25 -0.88
CA GLU A 8 -14.59 -10.37 0.04
C GLU A 8 -14.60 -11.65 -0.81
N TYR A 9 -13.52 -12.43 -0.75
CA TYR A 9 -13.39 -13.65 -1.56
C TYR A 9 -13.64 -14.92 -0.73
N GLN A 10 -13.53 -14.82 0.59
CA GLN A 10 -13.93 -15.79 1.62
C GLN A 10 -14.45 -15.00 2.83
N PRO A 11 -15.25 -15.61 3.73
CA PRO A 11 -15.76 -14.90 4.90
C PRO A 11 -14.65 -14.15 5.65
N ARG A 12 -14.79 -12.83 5.77
CA ARG A 12 -13.82 -11.90 6.40
C ARG A 12 -12.46 -11.76 5.73
N HIS A 13 -12.27 -12.38 4.56
CA HIS A 13 -11.01 -12.33 3.83
C HIS A 13 -11.19 -11.50 2.56
N TRP A 14 -10.40 -10.44 2.47
CA TRP A 14 -10.55 -9.45 1.43
C TRP A 14 -9.31 -9.35 0.55
N ARG A 15 -9.55 -9.05 -0.73
CA ARG A 15 -8.49 -8.77 -1.70
C ARG A 15 -8.85 -7.61 -2.59
N VAL A 16 -7.85 -6.82 -2.93
CA VAL A 16 -7.91 -5.85 -4.02
C VAL A 16 -7.84 -6.59 -5.36
N VAL A 17 -8.73 -6.22 -6.27
CA VAL A 17 -8.75 -6.64 -7.66
C VAL A 17 -8.36 -5.44 -8.52
N TYR A 18 -7.21 -5.58 -9.17
CA TYR A 18 -6.70 -4.58 -10.09
C TYR A 18 -7.37 -4.68 -11.47
N PRO A 19 -7.64 -3.54 -12.13
CA PRO A 19 -8.06 -3.54 -13.53
C PRO A 19 -6.91 -3.98 -14.44
N ALA A 20 -7.24 -4.40 -15.67
CA ALA A 20 -6.27 -4.93 -16.64
C ALA A 20 -5.09 -3.96 -16.88
N VAL A 21 -5.37 -2.66 -17.01
CA VAL A 21 -4.33 -1.63 -17.20
C VAL A 21 -3.26 -1.65 -16.11
N VAL A 22 -3.61 -1.98 -14.87
CA VAL A 22 -2.64 -2.09 -13.77
C VAL A 22 -1.84 -3.39 -13.91
N LEU A 23 -2.50 -4.51 -14.23
CA LEU A 23 -1.85 -5.81 -14.39
C LEU A 23 -0.82 -5.82 -15.53
N GLU A 24 -1.06 -5.07 -16.61
CA GLU A 24 -0.12 -4.90 -17.72
C GLU A 24 1.20 -4.24 -17.30
N HIS A 25 1.19 -3.47 -16.21
CA HIS A 25 2.35 -2.72 -15.71
C HIS A 25 3.05 -3.42 -14.53
N GLU A 26 2.58 -4.59 -14.09
CA GLU A 26 3.13 -5.33 -12.94
C GLU A 26 4.63 -5.63 -13.11
N ALA A 27 5.04 -6.07 -14.31
CA ALA A 27 6.45 -6.36 -14.57
C ALA A 27 7.35 -5.11 -14.44
N LEU A 28 6.84 -3.97 -14.91
CA LEU A 28 7.53 -2.69 -14.77
C LEU A 28 7.57 -2.23 -13.30
N PHE A 29 6.50 -2.48 -12.54
CA PHE A 29 6.48 -2.24 -11.10
C PHE A 29 7.54 -3.07 -10.36
N GLN A 30 7.64 -4.36 -10.65
CA GLN A 30 8.65 -5.22 -10.03
C GLN A 30 10.09 -4.77 -10.34
N GLN A 31 10.34 -4.25 -11.55
CA GLN A 31 11.63 -3.63 -11.88
C GLN A 31 11.91 -2.40 -11.01
N GLY A 32 10.93 -1.50 -10.87
CA GLY A 32 11.05 -0.34 -9.99
C GLY A 32 11.30 -0.73 -8.53
N LYS A 33 10.61 -1.76 -8.04
CA LYS A 33 10.79 -2.31 -6.69
C LYS A 33 12.19 -2.88 -6.47
N ALA A 34 12.76 -3.60 -7.43
CA ALA A 34 14.13 -4.11 -7.34
C ALA A 34 15.18 -2.98 -7.23
N LEU A 35 14.91 -1.84 -7.88
CA LEU A 35 15.78 -0.66 -7.88
C LEU A 35 15.51 0.29 -6.70
N HIS A 36 14.46 0.04 -5.91
CA HIS A 36 13.96 0.99 -4.91
C HIS A 36 15.02 1.45 -3.90
N ILE A 37 15.88 0.52 -3.48
CA ILE A 37 16.95 0.80 -2.51
C ILE A 37 18.27 1.14 -3.22
N THR A 38 18.62 0.42 -4.29
CA THR A 38 19.94 0.48 -4.93
C THR A 38 20.08 1.64 -5.92
N ALA A 39 18.98 2.05 -6.56
CA ALA A 39 18.92 3.13 -7.55
C ALA A 39 17.61 3.93 -7.41
N PRO A 40 17.40 4.67 -6.30
CA PRO A 40 16.12 5.29 -5.95
C PRO A 40 15.64 6.33 -6.97
N GLN A 41 16.53 7.02 -7.69
CA GLN A 41 16.14 7.94 -8.76
C GLN A 41 15.58 7.21 -9.99
N GLU A 42 16.09 6.01 -10.28
CA GLU A 42 15.61 5.21 -11.39
C GLU A 42 14.27 4.54 -11.05
N ALA A 43 14.15 4.02 -9.83
CA ALA A 43 12.88 3.54 -9.29
C ALA A 43 11.78 4.62 -9.33
N GLU A 44 12.10 5.86 -8.95
CA GLU A 44 11.16 6.98 -9.05
C GLU A 44 10.68 7.22 -10.49
N ARG A 45 11.58 7.21 -11.48
CA ARG A 45 11.20 7.39 -12.89
C ARG A 45 10.24 6.30 -13.35
N ILE A 46 10.50 5.06 -12.93
CA ILE A 46 9.63 3.92 -13.22
C ILE A 46 8.24 4.11 -12.60
N TYR A 47 8.15 4.46 -11.31
CA TYR A 47 6.85 4.67 -10.66
C TYR A 47 6.06 5.82 -11.28
N ARG A 48 6.73 6.94 -11.62
CA ARG A 48 6.09 8.06 -12.34
C ARG A 48 5.56 7.64 -13.71
N ARG A 49 6.29 6.77 -14.44
CA ARG A 49 5.83 6.23 -15.73
C ARG A 49 4.60 5.35 -15.56
N ILE A 50 4.57 4.50 -14.53
CA ILE A 50 3.40 3.68 -14.21
C ILE A 50 2.21 4.58 -13.87
N MET A 51 2.39 5.62 -13.05
CA MET A 51 1.32 6.57 -12.72
C MET A 51 0.82 7.34 -13.94
N ALA A 52 1.70 7.68 -14.89
CA ALA A 52 1.27 8.34 -16.12
C ALA A 52 0.35 7.44 -16.98
N ALA A 53 0.53 6.12 -16.91
CA ALA A 53 -0.26 5.15 -17.68
C ALA A 53 -1.53 4.68 -16.93
N CYS A 54 -1.42 4.46 -15.63
CA CYS A 54 -2.49 3.88 -14.79
C CYS A 54 -3.25 4.94 -13.97
N GLY A 55 -2.83 6.20 -14.00
CA GLY A 55 -3.27 7.19 -13.02
C GLY A 55 -2.94 6.73 -11.59
N GLU A 56 -3.86 6.99 -10.66
CA GLU A 56 -3.75 6.56 -9.26
C GLU A 56 -4.21 5.11 -9.03
N LEU A 57 -4.51 4.35 -10.10
CA LEU A 57 -5.00 2.97 -9.98
C LEU A 57 -3.89 1.97 -9.62
N HIS A 58 -2.62 2.25 -9.95
CA HIS A 58 -1.52 1.34 -9.59
C HIS A 58 -0.98 1.68 -8.19
N LEU A 59 -1.78 1.36 -7.18
CA LEU A 59 -1.56 1.78 -5.81
C LEU A 59 -0.19 1.38 -5.25
N ASP A 60 0.33 0.20 -5.62
CA ASP A 60 1.68 -0.22 -5.22
C ASP A 60 2.77 0.76 -5.68
N ALA A 61 2.71 1.21 -6.93
CA ALA A 61 3.65 2.19 -7.49
C ALA A 61 3.46 3.57 -6.83
N VAL A 62 2.22 3.95 -6.56
CA VAL A 62 1.87 5.19 -5.84
C VAL A 62 2.48 5.19 -4.42
N SER A 63 2.33 4.09 -3.66
CA SER A 63 2.92 3.96 -2.32
C SER A 63 4.44 3.95 -2.35
N HIS A 64 5.07 3.23 -3.26
CA HIS A 64 6.53 3.21 -3.36
C HIS A 64 7.09 4.57 -3.79
N LEU A 65 6.41 5.29 -4.69
CA LEU A 65 6.77 6.68 -5.00
C LEU A 65 6.63 7.57 -3.75
N GLY A 66 5.51 7.45 -3.03
CA GLY A 66 5.28 8.14 -1.77
C GLY A 66 6.41 7.92 -0.77
N MET A 67 6.88 6.68 -0.58
CA MET A 67 8.03 6.37 0.27
C MET A 67 9.33 7.05 -0.17
N LEU A 68 9.67 6.99 -1.46
CA LEU A 68 10.87 7.63 -2.00
C LEU A 68 10.83 9.16 -1.80
N LEU A 69 9.67 9.77 -2.01
CA LEU A 69 9.48 11.20 -1.80
C LEU A 69 9.51 11.54 -0.32
N ASN A 70 8.92 10.72 0.55
CA ASN A 70 8.90 10.95 2.00
C ASN A 70 10.28 10.87 2.63
N ASN A 71 11.17 10.02 2.09
CA ASN A 71 12.57 9.99 2.50
C ASN A 71 13.32 11.29 2.19
N ARG A 72 12.88 12.05 1.17
CA ARG A 72 13.46 13.37 0.82
C ARG A 72 12.74 14.52 1.50
N THR A 73 11.42 14.39 1.68
CA THR A 73 10.54 15.40 2.25
C THR A 73 9.54 14.72 3.18
N PRO A 74 9.86 14.62 4.48
CA PRO A 74 8.99 13.99 5.47
C PRO A 74 7.59 14.61 5.46
N GLY A 75 6.55 13.77 5.48
CA GLY A 75 5.15 14.16 5.41
C GLY A 75 4.50 13.99 4.03
N LEU A 76 5.27 14.01 2.94
CA LEU A 76 4.71 13.92 1.58
C LEU A 76 4.21 12.51 1.24
N GLY A 77 4.75 11.48 1.90
CA GLY A 77 4.30 10.11 1.75
C GLY A 77 2.90 9.88 2.30
N LEU A 78 2.55 10.52 3.43
CA LEU A 78 1.30 10.31 4.16
C LEU A 78 0.03 10.53 3.30
N THR A 79 0.09 11.45 2.34
CA THR A 79 -1.03 11.73 1.42
C THR A 79 -1.37 10.52 0.55
N TYR A 80 -0.36 9.77 0.11
CA TYR A 80 -0.53 8.53 -0.66
C TYR A 80 -1.00 7.35 0.21
N LEU A 81 -0.71 7.41 1.51
CA LEU A 81 -1.09 6.37 2.47
C LEU A 81 -2.56 6.48 2.90
N MET A 82 -3.10 7.70 3.00
CA MET A 82 -4.52 7.93 3.27
C MET A 82 -5.43 7.38 2.17
N GLN A 83 -4.94 7.34 0.92
CA GLN A 83 -5.71 6.75 -0.20
C GLN A 83 -5.99 5.26 0.02
N ALA A 84 -5.14 4.55 0.78
CA ALA A 84 -5.34 3.13 1.05
C ALA A 84 -6.61 2.87 1.83
N ARG A 85 -6.87 3.70 2.84
CA ARG A 85 -8.04 3.57 3.69
C ARG A 85 -9.35 3.87 2.95
N LEU A 86 -9.29 4.68 1.90
CA LEU A 86 -10.47 5.01 1.08
C LEU A 86 -10.98 3.82 0.25
N LEU A 87 -10.18 2.76 0.11
CA LEU A 87 -10.56 1.56 -0.63
C LEU A 87 -11.28 0.51 0.21
N PHE A 88 -11.21 0.64 1.53
CA PHE A 88 -11.94 -0.27 2.40
C PHE A 88 -13.44 -0.06 2.22
N PRO A 89 -14.19 -1.11 1.84
CA PRO A 89 -15.63 -1.02 1.78
C PRO A 89 -16.18 -0.79 3.19
N LYS A 90 -17.37 -0.19 3.30
CA LYS A 90 -18.02 0.02 4.62
C LYS A 90 -18.21 -1.26 5.44
N ALA A 91 -18.24 -2.40 4.75
CA ALA A 91 -18.36 -3.72 5.36
C ALA A 91 -17.04 -4.27 5.92
N PHE A 92 -15.89 -3.66 5.60
CA PHE A 92 -14.60 -4.07 6.13
C PHE A 92 -14.44 -3.62 7.58
N GLU A 93 -14.25 -4.57 8.48
CA GLU A 93 -14.05 -4.34 9.91
C GLU A 93 -12.57 -4.44 10.27
N GLU A 94 -11.89 -3.29 10.49
CA GLU A 94 -10.50 -3.26 10.97
C GLU A 94 -10.33 -4.13 12.23
N GLY A 95 -9.27 -4.95 12.27
CA GLY A 95 -8.98 -5.86 13.39
C GLY A 95 -9.83 -7.15 13.44
N ARG A 96 -10.85 -7.30 12.58
CA ARG A 96 -11.61 -8.56 12.43
C ARG A 96 -11.49 -9.17 11.04
N ASP A 97 -11.38 -8.32 10.04
CA ASP A 97 -11.21 -8.72 8.65
C ASP A 97 -9.74 -8.75 8.26
N VAL A 98 -9.39 -9.70 7.39
CA VAL A 98 -8.03 -10.03 7.01
C VAL A 98 -7.79 -9.69 5.55
N LEU A 99 -6.66 -9.03 5.28
CA LEU A 99 -6.14 -8.86 3.93
C LEU A 99 -5.32 -10.08 3.55
N LEU A 100 -5.65 -10.72 2.43
CA LEU A 100 -4.85 -11.83 1.91
C LEU A 100 -3.43 -11.36 1.59
N TYR A 101 -2.44 -11.78 2.37
CA TYR A 101 -1.04 -11.38 2.22
C TYR A 101 -0.46 -11.78 0.85
N GLU A 102 -0.90 -12.92 0.31
CA GLU A 102 -0.43 -13.45 -0.98
C GLU A 102 -1.04 -12.74 -2.20
N SER A 103 -2.05 -11.89 -2.00
CA SER A 103 -2.63 -11.12 -3.10
C SER A 103 -1.70 -9.97 -3.47
N THR A 104 -1.22 -9.94 -4.71
CA THR A 104 -0.45 -8.82 -5.26
C THR A 104 -1.18 -7.48 -5.10
N GLY A 105 -2.52 -7.50 -5.13
CA GLY A 105 -3.36 -6.33 -4.87
C GLY A 105 -3.29 -5.74 -3.45
N ASN A 106 -2.89 -6.54 -2.46
CA ASN A 106 -2.87 -6.12 -1.07
C ASN A 106 -1.48 -5.59 -0.63
N GLY A 107 -0.45 -5.76 -1.47
CA GLY A 107 0.92 -5.29 -1.19
C GLY A 107 0.97 -3.79 -0.90
N PHE A 108 0.11 -3.03 -1.56
CA PHE A 108 -0.02 -1.60 -1.38
C PHE A 108 -0.50 -1.25 0.01
N VAL A 109 -1.54 -1.93 0.51
CA VAL A 109 -2.12 -1.63 1.82
C VAL A 109 -1.10 -1.92 2.91
N LEU A 110 -0.39 -3.04 2.80
CA LEU A 110 0.69 -3.41 3.72
C LEU A 110 1.84 -2.39 3.69
N THR A 111 2.27 -2.01 2.49
CA THR A 111 3.30 -0.97 2.29
C THR A 111 2.84 0.35 2.89
N ALA A 112 1.54 0.67 2.76
CA ALA A 112 1.01 1.92 3.23
C ALA A 112 1.00 2.00 4.76
N TYR A 113 0.48 0.95 5.42
CA TYR A 113 0.49 0.87 6.87
C TYR A 113 1.90 0.79 7.44
N TYR A 114 2.82 0.11 6.76
CA TYR A 114 4.25 0.12 7.11
C TYR A 114 4.83 1.53 7.11
N ALA A 115 4.67 2.27 6.02
CA ALA A 115 5.16 3.64 5.89
C ALA A 115 4.55 4.58 6.93
N MET A 116 3.24 4.47 7.21
CA MET A 116 2.57 5.26 8.25
C MET A 116 3.13 4.96 9.64
N GLY A 117 3.36 3.69 9.96
CA GLY A 117 3.94 3.30 11.24
C GLY A 117 5.39 3.79 11.41
N VAL A 118 6.19 3.78 10.35
CA VAL A 118 7.55 4.37 10.35
C VAL A 118 7.52 5.86 10.65
N GLU A 119 6.56 6.62 10.10
CA GLU A 119 6.43 8.05 10.40
C GLU A 119 6.01 8.30 11.85
N LEU A 120 5.10 7.48 12.39
CA LEU A 120 4.72 7.53 13.81
C LEU A 120 5.92 7.21 14.72
N GLN A 121 6.76 6.24 14.35
CA GLN A 121 8.00 5.93 15.06
C GLN A 121 8.98 7.11 15.04
N LYS A 122 9.21 7.74 13.88
CA LYS A 122 10.04 8.95 13.77
C LYS A 122 9.52 10.09 14.66
N ALA A 123 8.21 10.21 14.78
CA ALA A 123 7.54 11.18 15.66
C ALA A 123 7.50 10.74 17.14
N LYS A 124 8.12 9.60 17.51
CA LYS A 124 8.10 9.01 18.87
C LYS A 124 6.69 8.66 19.38
N ARG A 125 5.73 8.47 18.48
CA ARG A 125 4.34 8.06 18.77
C ARG A 125 4.24 6.53 18.75
N TRP A 126 4.99 5.88 19.64
CA TRP A 126 5.22 4.43 19.62
C TRP A 126 3.94 3.61 19.79
N ALA A 127 3.05 4.01 20.70
CA ALA A 127 1.79 3.31 20.94
C ALA A 127 0.87 3.31 19.72
N GLU A 128 0.84 4.42 18.98
CA GLU A 128 0.03 4.57 17.78
C GLU A 128 0.63 3.79 16.60
N ALA A 129 1.96 3.76 16.49
CA ALA A 129 2.64 2.92 15.50
C ALA A 129 2.34 1.44 15.73
N LEU A 130 2.36 0.98 16.99
CA LEU A 130 2.06 -0.40 17.36
C LEU A 130 0.60 -0.77 17.03
N ALA A 131 -0.35 0.03 17.49
CA ALA A 131 -1.78 -0.18 17.21
C ALA A 131 -2.07 -0.22 15.70
N LEU A 132 -1.38 0.62 14.92
CA LEU A 132 -1.50 0.63 13.47
C LEU A 132 -1.00 -0.67 12.84
N PHE A 133 0.13 -1.21 13.27
CA PHE A 133 0.61 -2.50 12.77
C PHE A 133 -0.33 -3.65 13.15
N GLU A 134 -0.77 -3.69 14.42
CA GLU A 134 -1.70 -4.72 14.91
C GLU A 134 -3.04 -4.72 14.15
N SER A 135 -3.53 -3.54 13.75
CA SER A 135 -4.81 -3.41 13.02
C SER A 135 -4.84 -4.12 11.66
N VAL A 136 -3.67 -4.37 11.04
CA VAL A 136 -3.56 -4.98 9.70
C VAL A 136 -3.13 -6.44 9.74
N PHE A 137 -2.32 -6.81 10.72
CA PHE A 137 -1.81 -8.18 10.85
C PHE A 137 -2.72 -9.09 11.68
N GLY A 138 -3.81 -8.54 12.25
CA GLY A 138 -4.66 -9.25 13.19
C GLY A 138 -3.98 -9.40 14.55
N ASN A 139 -4.79 -9.54 15.60
CA ASN A 139 -4.28 -9.73 16.96
C ASN A 139 -3.35 -10.95 17.02
N PHE A 140 -2.06 -10.73 17.31
CA PHE A 140 -1.13 -11.79 17.73
C PHE A 140 -1.50 -12.37 19.11
N THR A 141 -2.58 -11.91 19.73
CA THR A 141 -3.08 -12.32 21.04
C THR A 141 -4.35 -13.17 20.90
N SER A 142 -4.20 -14.38 20.38
CA SER A 142 -5.06 -15.50 20.77
C SER A 142 -4.33 -16.82 20.52
N ALA A 143 -3.52 -17.20 21.50
CA ALA A 143 -3.17 -18.58 21.80
C ALA A 143 -3.94 -19.00 23.06
#